data_AF-B5IIG9-F1
#
_entry.id   AF-B5IIG9-F1
#
_cell.length_a   1.000
_cell.length_b   1.000
_cell.length_c   1.000
_cell.angle_alpha   90.00
_cell.angle_beta   90.00
_cell.angle_gamma   90.00
#
_symmetry.space_group_name_H-M   'P 1'
#
loop_
_entity.id
_entity.type
_entity.pdbx_description
1 polymer ?
#
loop_
_entity_poly.entity_id
_entity_poly.type
_entity_poly.pdbx_seq_one_letter_code
_entity_poly.pdbx_strand_id
1 'polypeptide(L)' 'METSGAYSVICHDGWGNTSVGEFESLEEARQLFRTLCADRWFRTDGGIRRLSIVERAGGGTVDSYDVGTAGRG' A
#
# COMPACT_ATOMS: atom_id res chain seq x y z
N MET A 1 -17.23 3.65 -19.99
CA MET A 1 -17.30 4.02 -18.56
C MET A 1 -16.03 3.50 -17.95
N GLU A 2 -15.12 4.40 -17.59
CA GLU A 2 -13.84 4.05 -16.99
C GLU A 2 -14.14 3.43 -15.62
N THR A 3 -13.93 2.13 -15.47
CA THR A 3 -13.96 1.48 -14.16
C THR A 3 -12.70 1.90 -13.40
N SER A 4 -12.69 3.16 -12.95
CA SER A 4 -11.69 3.62 -12.00
C SER A 4 -11.84 2.75 -10.75
N GLY A 5 -10.85 1.90 -10.49
CA GLY A 5 -10.84 1.01 -9.35
C GLY A 5 -11.22 1.77 -8.07
N ALA A 6 -12.20 1.24 -7.34
CA ALA A 6 -12.70 1.86 -6.11
C ALA A 6 -11.61 1.99 -5.04
N TYR A 7 -10.55 1.18 -5.12
CA TYR A 7 -9.45 1.12 -4.18
C TYR A 7 -8.11 1.39 -4.86
N SER A 8 -7.20 2.09 -4.19
CA SER A 8 -5.82 2.27 -4.64
C SER A 8 -4.87 1.90 -3.51
N VAL A 9 -3.80 1.18 -3.85
CA VAL A 9 -2.71 0.89 -2.90
C VAL A 9 -1.65 1.97 -3.06
N ILE A 10 -1.46 2.77 -2.01
CA ILE A 10 -0.44 3.81 -1.92
C ILE A 10 0.73 3.27 -1.09
N CYS A 11 1.90 3.29 -1.68
CA CYS A 11 3.17 3.08 -1.01
C CYS A 11 3.75 4.44 -0.62
N HIS A 12 4.05 4.62 0.65
CA HIS A 12 4.77 5.76 1.19
C HIS A 12 6.22 5.36 1.42
N ASP A 13 7.11 5.92 0.60
CA ASP A 13 8.53 5.68 0.65
C ASP A 13 9.31 6.98 0.96
N GLY A 14 10.64 6.90 1.00
CA GLY A 14 11.52 8.04 1.28
C GLY A 14 11.44 9.17 0.24
N TRP A 15 10.94 8.87 -0.96
CA TRP A 15 10.78 9.81 -2.07
C TRP A 15 9.37 10.43 -2.14
N GLY A 16 8.37 9.83 -1.48
CA GLY A 16 7.01 10.36 -1.46
C GLY A 16 5.93 9.28 -1.33
N ASN A 17 4.78 9.52 -1.95
CA ASN A 17 3.68 8.58 -2.05
C ASN A 17 3.52 8.15 -3.51
N THR A 18 3.64 6.85 -3.76
CA THR A 18 3.48 6.22 -5.07
C THR A 18 2.26 5.31 -5.05
N SER A 19 1.36 5.42 -6.04
CA SER A 19 0.32 4.41 -6.21
C SER A 19 0.92 3.16 -6.85
N VAL A 20 0.86 2.04 -6.15
CA VAL A 20 1.36 0.75 -6.63
C VAL A 20 0.34 0.06 -7.55
N GLY A 21 -0.94 0.37 -7.38
CA GLY A 21 -2.00 -0.15 -8.24
C GLY A 21 -3.39 0.35 -7.84
N GLU A 22 -4.30 0.27 -8.81
CA GLU A 22 -5.71 0.57 -8.67
C GLU A 22 -6.51 -0.72 -8.85
N PHE A 23 -7.46 -0.95 -7.95
CA PHE A 23 -8.22 -2.19 -7.84
C PHE A 23 -9.70 -1.88 -7.70
N GLU A 24 -10.54 -2.65 -8.37
CA GLU A 24 -11.99 -2.56 -8.19
C GLU A 24 -12.43 -3.20 -6.86
N SER A 25 -11.70 -4.21 -6.38
CA SER A 25 -12.01 -4.93 -5.14
C SER A 25 -10.97 -4.70 -4.04
N LEU A 26 -11.45 -4.51 -2.82
CA LEU A 26 -10.60 -4.41 -1.63
C LEU A 26 -9.78 -5.70 -1.39
N GLU A 27 -10.33 -6.87 -1.72
CA GLU A 27 -9.62 -8.15 -1.56
C GLU A 27 -8.39 -8.25 -2.45
N GLU A 28 -8.48 -7.80 -3.70
CA GLU A 28 -7.34 -7.76 -4.63
C GLU A 28 -6.27 -6.79 -4.14
N ALA A 29 -6.68 -5.59 -3.73
CA ALA A 29 -5.78 -4.60 -3.13
C ALA A 29 -5.07 -5.17 -1.89
N ARG A 30 -5.81 -5.83 -1.00
CA ARG A 30 -5.27 -6.49 0.20
C ARG A 30 -4.34 -7.65 -0.15
N GLN A 31 -4.65 -8.42 -1.18
CA GLN A 31 -3.80 -9.53 -1.58
C GLN A 31 -2.45 -9.02 -2.09
N LEU A 32 -2.45 -8.00 -2.97
CA LEU A 32 -1.21 -7.37 -3.41
C LEU A 32 -0.47 -6.74 -2.23
N PHE A 33 -1.18 -6.02 -1.36
CA PHE A 33 -0.62 -5.39 -0.16
C PHE A 33 0.08 -6.39 0.76
N ARG A 34 -0.52 -7.57 1.02
CA ARG A 34 0.10 -8.63 1.80
C ARG A 34 1.33 -9.20 1.09
N THR A 35 1.26 -9.39 -0.23
CA THR A 35 2.41 -9.85 -1.02
C THR A 35 3.56 -8.86 -0.94
N LEU A 36 3.29 -7.56 -1.08
CA LEU A 36 4.28 -6.50 -0.93
C LEU A 36 4.85 -6.46 0.50
N CYS A 37 4.01 -6.56 1.52
CA CYS A 37 4.44 -6.62 2.92
C CYS A 37 5.29 -7.87 3.26
N ALA A 38 5.01 -9.00 2.59
CA ALA A 38 5.76 -10.24 2.71
C ALA A 38 7.04 -10.22 1.86
N ASP A 39 7.13 -9.36 0.86
CA ASP A 39 8.28 -9.27 -0.01
C ASP A 39 9.50 -8.75 0.74
N ARG A 40 10.60 -9.48 0.60
CA ARG A 40 11.87 -9.14 1.26
C ARG A 40 12.41 -7.81 0.76
N TRP A 41 12.14 -7.43 -0.49
CA TRP A 41 12.57 -6.15 -1.04
C TRP A 41 11.91 -5.00 -0.31
N PHE A 42 10.62 -5.13 -0.01
CA PHE A 42 9.85 -4.14 0.76
C PHE A 42 10.43 -3.90 2.15
N ARG A 43 10.94 -4.96 2.78
CA ARG A 43 11.51 -4.91 4.13
C ARG A 43 13.00 -4.54 4.15
N THR A 44 13.73 -4.80 3.06
CA THR A 44 15.20 -4.65 2.99
C THR A 44 15.61 -3.34 2.34
N ASP A 45 14.84 -2.83 1.39
CA ASP A 45 15.16 -1.62 0.64
C ASP A 45 15.26 -0.38 1.56
N GLY A 46 14.55 -0.38 2.69
CA GLY A 46 14.58 0.71 3.67
C GLY A 46 13.98 2.03 3.15
N GLY A 47 13.65 2.10 1.85
CA GLY A 47 12.93 3.20 1.23
C GLY A 47 11.48 3.20 1.66
N ILE A 48 10.85 2.03 1.82
CA ILE A 48 9.41 1.96 2.07
C ILE A 48 9.08 2.02 3.55
N ARG A 49 8.31 3.03 3.92
CA ARG A 49 7.95 3.34 5.31
C ARG A 49 6.56 2.86 5.67
N ARG A 50 5.61 2.95 4.74
CA ARG A 50 4.21 2.61 4.99
C ARG A 50 3.49 2.22 3.70
N LEU A 51 2.54 1.31 3.80
CA LEU A 51 1.53 1.07 2.79
C LEU A 51 0.17 1.52 3.31
N SER A 52 -0.64 2.10 2.44
CA SER A 52 -2.01 2.50 2.75
C SER A 52 -2.92 2.10 1.60
N ILE A 53 -4.04 1.47 1.90
CA ILE A 53 -5.13 1.26 0.95
C ILE A 53 -6.09 2.43 1.11
N VAL A 54 -6.31 3.18 0.03
CA VAL A 54 -7.24 4.30 0.00
C VAL A 54 -8.44 3.95 -0.88
N GLU A 55 -9.63 4.32 -0.44
CA GLU A 55 -10.85 4.22 -1.24
C GLU A 55 -11.02 5.52 -2.04
N ARG A 56 -11.06 5.42 -3.37
CA ARG A 56 -11.27 6.56 -4.29
C ARG A 56 -12.68 7.15 -4.16
N ALA A 57 -13.68 6.30 -3.89
CA ALA A 57 -15.07 6.72 -3.81
C ALA A 57 -15.37 7.60 -2.57
N GLY A 58 -14.68 7.37 -1.46
CA GLY A 58 -14.89 8.11 -0.19
C GLY A 58 -13.71 8.93 0.29
N GLY A 59 -12.55 8.86 -0.37
CA GLY A 59 -11.30 9.50 0.08
C GLY A 59 -10.75 8.94 1.41
N GLY A 60 -11.32 7.85 1.90
CA GLY A 60 -10.97 7.24 3.18
C GLY A 60 -9.79 6.28 3.05
N THR A 61 -8.87 6.30 4.02
CA THR A 61 -7.90 5.22 4.17
C THR A 61 -8.62 4.01 4.77
N VAL A 62 -8.66 2.91 4.03
CA VAL A 62 -9.32 1.66 4.42
C VAL A 62 -8.42 0.83 5.32
N ASP A 63 -7.14 0.74 4.95
CA ASP A 63 -6.16 -0.08 5.65
C ASP A 63 -4.81 0.64 5.59
N SER A 64 -4.01 0.55 6.64
CA SER A 64 -2.67 1.12 6.65
C SER A 64 -1.75 0.22 7.44
N TYR A 65 -0.60 -0.07 6.85
CA TYR A 65 0.45 -0.88 7.43
C TYR A 65 1.72 -0.05 7.45
N ASP A 66 2.14 0.31 8.66
CA ASP A 66 3.46 0.86 8.87
C ASP A 66 4.45 -0.30 8.75
N VAL A 67 5.47 -0.15 7.89
CA VAL A 67 6.47 -1.21 7.66
C VAL A 67 7.25 -1.53 8.93
N GLY A 68 7.11 -0.71 9.98
CA GLY A 68 7.65 -0.97 11.29
C GLY A 68 9.16 -0.98 11.19
N THR A 69 9.80 0.08 11.62
CA THR A 69 11.22 0.02 11.93
C THR A 69 11.40 -1.03 13.03
N ALA A 70 11.59 -2.30 12.64
CA ALA A 70 11.91 -3.36 13.56
C ALA A 70 13.20 -2.93 14.26
N GLY A 71 13.04 -2.58 15.54
CA GLY A 71 14.07 -1.94 16.34
C GLY A 71 15.37 -2.72 16.28
N ARG A 72 16.45 -2.00 16.00
CA ARG A 72 17.78 -2.40 16.44
C ARG A 72 17.82 -2.19 17.96
N GLY A 73 17.55 -3.26 18.70
CA GLY A 73 18.04 -3.44 20.07
C GLY A 73 19.49 -3.90 20.04
#